data_AF-A0A522H4N4-F1
#
_entry.id   AF-A0A522H4N4-F1
#
_cell.length_a   1.000
_cell.length_b   1.000
_cell.length_c   1.000
_cell.angle_alpha   90.00
_cell.angle_beta   90.00
_cell.angle_gamma   90.00
#
_symmetry.space_group_name_H-M   'P 1'
#
loop_
_entity.id
_entity.type
_entity.pdbx_description
1 polymer ?
#
loop_
_entity_poly.entity_id
_entity_poly.type
_entity_poly.pdbx_seq_one_letter_code
_entity_poly.pdbx_strand_id
1 'polypeptide(L)'
;MNTSYPSGWVVAVAITLLGVASTAAAQNIYKCPFGKGVEYTDRPCPGHTGKLIHQADDTEIIDQYLDLGRIDAAERYAASRNLMGLYHSRLAVYQRRQQVRQQRQLADAKAEQAQSVQAVRDAKQQALADQQARQARLLAENDVLREQNAHYRDALNRPGYNYVPNYWGAGRQRRGERDGDGRHHHDRDDHHVKPIDKPVFHPCQQLAGGRVKC
;
A
#
# COMPACT_ATOMS: atom_id res chain seq x y z
N MET A 1 2.09 41.11 -54.73
CA MET A 1 0.86 41.72 -54.18
C MET A 1 0.50 41.00 -52.89
N ASN A 2 0.56 41.75 -51.79
CA ASN A 2 -0.30 41.75 -50.60
C ASN A 2 -0.69 40.39 -49.96
N THR A 3 -0.03 40.00 -48.85
CA THR A 3 -0.38 40.27 -47.43
C THR A 3 -1.62 39.52 -46.93
N SER A 4 -1.47 38.67 -45.92
CA SER A 4 -1.98 38.92 -44.55
C SER A 4 -1.82 37.66 -43.66
N TYR A 5 -1.19 37.85 -42.50
CA TYR A 5 -1.30 36.96 -41.33
C TYR A 5 -2.39 37.51 -40.39
N PRO A 6 -3.09 36.65 -39.64
CA PRO A 6 -3.12 36.82 -38.18
C PRO A 6 -2.90 35.46 -37.46
N SER A 7 -1.92 35.35 -36.57
CA SER A 7 -2.07 35.53 -35.12
C SER A 7 -2.95 34.46 -34.44
N GLY A 8 -2.28 33.44 -33.90
CA GLY A 8 -2.85 32.44 -33.00
C GLY A 8 -1.75 31.74 -32.23
N TRP A 9 -1.03 32.51 -31.38
CA TRP A 9 0.04 32.00 -30.53
C TRP A 9 -0.52 31.08 -29.45
N VAL A 10 -0.35 29.77 -29.61
CA VAL A 10 -0.45 28.81 -28.51
C VAL A 10 0.91 28.76 -27.83
N VAL A 11 1.07 29.55 -26.76
CA VAL A 11 2.24 29.47 -25.89
C VAL A 11 2.12 28.18 -25.07
N ALA A 12 2.85 27.16 -25.49
CA ALA A 12 3.08 25.95 -24.71
C ALA A 12 3.92 26.31 -23.48
N VAL A 13 3.28 26.40 -22.31
CA VAL A 13 3.97 26.59 -21.03
C VAL A 13 4.57 25.24 -20.61
N ALA A 14 5.80 25.00 -21.05
CA ALA A 14 6.64 23.95 -20.52
C ALA A 14 7.11 24.37 -19.11
N ILE A 15 6.45 23.87 -18.08
CA ILE A 15 6.91 24.00 -16.69
C ILE A 15 8.16 23.12 -16.54
N THR A 16 9.32 23.71 -16.80
CA THR A 16 10.60 23.14 -16.39
C THR A 16 10.67 23.22 -14.88
N LEU A 17 10.44 22.09 -14.19
CA LEU A 17 10.87 21.93 -12.81
C LEU A 17 12.40 22.05 -12.81
N LEU A 18 12.92 23.25 -12.56
CA LEU A 18 14.27 23.41 -12.07
C LEU A 18 14.28 22.76 -10.69
N GLY A 19 14.71 21.50 -10.65
CA GLY A 19 15.22 20.90 -9.43
C GLY A 19 16.32 21.83 -8.92
N VAL A 20 16.01 22.58 -7.88
CA VAL A 20 17.03 23.22 -7.05
C VAL A 20 17.77 22.06 -6.42
N ALA A 21 18.76 21.54 -7.14
CA ALA A 21 19.80 20.76 -6.53
C ALA A 21 20.44 21.72 -5.55
N SER A 22 19.99 21.68 -4.29
CA SER A 22 20.72 22.24 -3.18
C SER A 22 22.09 21.57 -3.24
N THR A 23 23.04 22.23 -3.90
CA THR A 23 24.44 21.91 -3.76
C THR A 23 24.72 22.21 -2.31
N ALA A 24 24.49 21.24 -1.43
CA ALA A 24 24.91 21.28 -0.05
C ALA A 24 26.43 21.25 -0.10
N ALA A 25 27.02 22.41 -0.42
CA ALA A 25 28.43 22.68 -0.28
C ALA A 25 28.79 22.41 1.19
N ALA A 26 30.01 22.00 1.50
CA ALA A 26 30.52 22.16 2.84
C ALA A 26 30.49 23.67 3.09
N GLN A 27 29.45 24.08 3.80
CA GLN A 27 28.95 25.45 3.80
C GLN A 27 29.22 26.07 5.15
N ASN A 28 29.81 27.25 5.13
CA ASN A 28 29.83 28.09 6.31
C ASN A 28 28.39 28.47 6.64
N ILE A 29 27.89 28.08 7.82
CA ILE A 29 26.52 28.42 8.25
C ILE A 29 26.59 29.69 9.08
N TYR A 30 25.96 30.76 8.59
CA TYR A 30 25.85 32.03 9.28
C TYR A 30 24.46 32.18 9.90
N LYS A 31 24.41 32.79 11.09
CA LYS A 31 23.19 33.28 11.73
C LYS A 31 23.05 34.76 11.42
N CYS A 32 22.12 35.11 10.54
CA CYS A 32 21.83 36.49 10.18
C CYS A 32 20.61 37.01 10.97
N PRO A 33 20.68 38.21 11.57
CA PRO A 33 19.48 38.88 12.04
C PRO A 33 18.67 39.37 10.83
N PHE A 34 17.39 38.99 10.75
CA PHE A 34 16.48 39.42 9.69
C PHE A 34 15.16 39.92 10.30
N GLY A 35 14.94 41.23 10.27
CA GLY A 35 13.79 41.86 10.92
C GLY A 35 13.77 41.60 12.43
N LYS A 36 12.71 40.95 12.93
CA LYS A 36 12.59 40.51 14.34
C LYS A 36 13.05 39.05 14.57
N GLY A 37 13.50 38.38 13.52
CA GLY A 37 13.87 36.98 13.53
C GLY A 37 15.34 36.73 13.21
N VAL A 38 15.69 35.46 13.08
CA VAL A 38 17.01 34.99 12.66
C VAL A 38 16.85 34.09 11.44
N GLU A 39 17.72 34.28 10.46
CA GLU A 39 17.82 33.46 9.26
C GLU A 39 19.16 32.73 9.28
N TYR A 40 19.18 31.49 8.79
CA TYR A 40 20.39 30.69 8.66
C TYR A 40 20.77 30.62 7.20
N THR A 41 21.96 31.12 6.85
CA THR A 41 22.40 31.25 5.47
C THR A 41 23.76 30.59 5.27
N ASP A 42 24.03 30.17 4.04
CA ASP A 42 25.34 29.65 3.60
C ASP A 42 26.29 30.77 3.13
N ARG A 43 25.82 32.01 3.12
CA ARG A 43 26.56 33.21 2.70
C ARG A 43 26.74 34.17 3.87
N PRO A 44 27.83 34.97 3.88
CA PRO A 44 28.02 36.02 4.86
C PRO A 44 26.80 36.95 4.92
N CYS A 45 26.37 37.30 6.13
CA CYS A 45 25.20 38.17 6.30
C CYS A 45 25.45 39.56 5.71
N PRO A 46 24.44 40.16 5.07
CA PRO A 46 24.55 41.52 4.54
C PRO A 46 24.90 42.49 5.69
N GLY A 47 26.01 43.22 5.54
CA GLY A 47 26.52 44.14 6.56
C GLY A 47 27.40 43.52 7.67
N HIS A 48 27.80 42.24 7.55
CA HIS A 48 28.71 41.54 8.48
C HIS A 48 28.24 41.44 9.94
N THR A 49 26.96 41.70 10.24
CA THR A 49 26.39 41.61 11.60
C THR A 49 26.03 40.18 12.03
N GLY A 50 26.34 39.20 11.18
CA GLY A 50 26.02 37.80 11.41
C GLY A 50 27.03 37.06 12.28
N LYS A 51 26.56 36.02 12.98
CA LYS A 51 27.42 35.09 13.71
C LYS A 51 27.69 33.85 12.86
N LEU A 52 28.96 33.54 12.59
CA LEU A 52 29.34 32.25 12.01
C LEU A 52 29.07 31.14 13.04
N ILE A 53 28.29 30.14 12.65
CA ILE A 53 27.86 29.02 13.49
C ILE A 53 28.64 27.76 13.12
N HIS A 54 28.84 27.53 11.83
CA HIS A 54 29.64 26.43 11.31
C HIS A 54 30.62 26.98 10.28
N GLN A 55 31.87 26.57 10.37
CA GLN A 55 32.86 26.82 9.34
C GLN A 55 33.25 25.48 8.74
N ALA A 56 33.06 25.33 7.43
CA ALA A 56 33.49 24.12 6.75
C ALA A 56 35.01 24.01 6.77
N ASP A 57 35.51 22.87 7.23
CA ASP A 57 36.93 22.56 7.15
C ASP A 57 37.30 22.03 5.75
N ASP A 58 38.60 21.98 5.44
CA ASP A 58 39.05 21.52 4.12
C ASP A 58 38.69 20.04 3.88
N THR A 59 38.51 19.26 4.95
CA THR A 59 38.12 17.84 4.86
C THR A 59 36.69 17.71 4.39
N GLU A 60 35.77 18.46 5.01
CA GLU A 60 34.35 18.52 4.65
C GLU A 60 34.19 18.99 3.21
N ILE A 61 34.93 20.01 2.78
CA ILE A 61 34.86 20.52 1.40
C ILE A 61 35.32 19.45 0.40
N ILE A 62 36.44 18.78 0.66
CA ILE A 62 36.93 17.69 -0.20
C ILE A 62 35.93 16.54 -0.23
N ASP A 63 35.47 16.06 0.92
CA ASP A 63 34.51 14.96 1.00
C ASP A 63 33.23 15.24 0.25
N GLN A 64 32.74 16.46 0.37
CA GLN A 64 31.48 16.85 -0.22
C GLN A 64 31.58 16.96 -1.75
N TYR A 65 32.72 17.41 -2.30
CA TYR A 65 32.97 17.26 -3.74
C TYR A 65 33.06 15.78 -4.18
N LEU A 66 33.71 14.93 -3.39
CA LEU A 66 33.80 13.49 -3.69
C LEU A 66 32.42 12.82 -3.67
N ASP A 67 31.61 13.11 -2.66
CA ASP A 67 30.25 12.56 -2.51
C ASP A 67 29.29 13.06 -3.59
N LEU A 68 29.51 14.26 -4.14
CA LEU A 68 28.82 14.76 -5.35
C LEU A 68 29.35 14.17 -6.67
N GLY A 69 30.38 13.32 -6.64
CA GLY A 69 31.03 12.78 -7.83
C GLY A 69 31.88 13.78 -8.60
N ARG A 70 32.17 14.96 -8.03
CA ARG A 70 32.98 16.01 -8.64
C ARG A 70 34.46 15.84 -8.28
N ILE A 71 35.05 14.72 -8.68
CA ILE A 71 36.43 14.34 -8.34
C ILE A 71 37.43 15.43 -8.76
N ASP A 72 37.33 15.94 -9.98
CA ASP A 72 38.21 17.00 -10.51
C ASP A 72 38.06 18.33 -9.76
N ALA A 73 36.92 18.58 -9.13
CA ALA A 73 36.71 19.78 -8.31
C ALA A 73 37.39 19.63 -6.94
N ALA A 74 37.30 18.45 -6.33
CA ALA A 74 38.02 18.12 -5.10
C ALA A 74 39.55 18.21 -5.29
N GLU A 75 40.04 17.69 -6.41
CA GLU A 75 41.47 17.72 -6.75
C GLU A 75 41.95 19.16 -6.96
N ARG A 76 41.25 19.96 -7.77
CA ARG A 76 41.61 21.38 -7.98
C ARG A 76 41.58 22.19 -6.69
N TYR A 77 40.56 21.96 -5.85
CA TYR A 77 40.47 22.58 -4.54
C TYR A 77 41.70 22.26 -3.67
N ALA A 78 42.03 20.97 -3.56
CA ALA A 78 43.19 20.52 -2.80
C ALA A 78 44.51 21.04 -3.37
N ALA A 79 44.69 21.02 -4.70
CA ALA A 79 45.87 21.54 -5.37
C ALA A 79 46.07 23.04 -5.09
N SER A 80 45.00 23.84 -5.15
CA SER A 80 45.06 25.29 -4.89
C SER A 80 45.47 25.66 -3.46
N ARG A 81 45.32 24.73 -2.52
CA ARG A 81 45.60 24.91 -1.08
C ARG A 81 46.78 24.08 -0.59
N ASN A 82 47.49 23.38 -1.48
CA ASN A 82 48.56 22.43 -1.15
C ASN A 82 48.12 21.28 -0.21
N LEU A 83 46.87 20.81 -0.37
CA LEU A 83 46.24 19.77 0.45
C LEU A 83 46.16 18.41 -0.27
N MET A 84 47.05 18.14 -1.23
CA MET A 84 47.00 16.91 -2.02
C MET A 84 47.09 15.64 -1.18
N GLY A 85 47.86 15.66 -0.09
CA GLY A 85 47.92 14.54 0.86
C GLY A 85 46.57 14.26 1.52
N LEU A 86 45.84 15.31 1.91
CA LEU A 86 44.49 15.20 2.45
C LEU A 86 43.53 14.63 1.39
N TYR A 87 43.57 15.16 0.17
CA TYR A 87 42.77 14.68 -0.95
C TYR A 87 42.93 13.17 -1.20
N HIS A 88 44.16 12.67 -1.30
CA HIS A 88 44.39 11.24 -1.53
C HIS A 88 43.87 10.37 -0.38
N SER A 89 44.02 10.82 0.87
CA SER A 89 43.45 10.14 2.03
C SER A 89 41.92 10.06 1.96
N ARG A 90 41.26 11.19 1.65
CA ARG A 90 39.80 11.25 1.52
C ARG A 90 39.28 10.44 0.34
N LEU A 91 39.98 10.46 -0.79
CA LEU A 91 39.63 9.67 -1.97
C LEU A 91 39.65 8.16 -1.68
N ALA A 92 40.66 7.67 -0.95
CA ALA A 92 40.73 6.27 -0.54
C ALA A 92 39.55 5.87 0.37
N VAL A 93 39.21 6.74 1.34
CA VAL A 93 38.05 6.53 2.22
C VAL A 93 36.74 6.54 1.41
N TYR A 94 36.60 7.45 0.46
CA TYR A 94 35.44 7.53 -0.43
C TYR A 94 35.29 6.25 -1.28
N GLN A 95 36.36 5.78 -1.91
CA GLN A 95 36.36 4.54 -2.71
C GLN A 95 35.96 3.32 -1.85
N ARG A 96 36.51 3.20 -0.65
CA ARG A 96 36.12 2.14 0.29
C ARG A 96 34.64 2.23 0.68
N ARG A 97 34.13 3.44 0.97
CA ARG A 97 32.69 3.66 1.24
C ARG A 97 31.82 3.21 0.06
N GLN A 98 32.24 3.51 -1.18
CA GLN A 98 31.50 3.07 -2.37
C GLN A 98 31.48 1.54 -2.53
N GLN A 99 32.61 0.87 -2.32
CA GLN A 99 32.68 -0.59 -2.36
C GLN A 99 31.76 -1.24 -1.30
N VAL A 100 31.78 -0.72 -0.07
CA VAL A 100 30.90 -1.21 1.01
C VAL A 100 29.43 -0.96 0.67
N ARG A 101 29.08 0.20 0.12
CA ARG A 101 27.70 0.50 -0.33
C ARG A 101 27.22 -0.49 -1.39
N GLN A 102 28.04 -0.77 -2.40
CA GLN A 102 27.71 -1.73 -3.45
C GLN A 102 27.54 -3.15 -2.89
N GLN A 103 28.43 -3.59 -2.01
CA GLN A 103 28.31 -4.91 -1.38
C GLN A 103 27.05 -5.03 -0.52
N ARG A 104 26.70 -3.98 0.25
CA ARG A 104 25.46 -3.95 1.04
C ARG A 104 24.24 -4.01 0.15
N GLN A 105 24.16 -3.21 -0.91
CA GLN A 105 23.04 -3.26 -1.85
C GLN A 105 22.83 -4.67 -2.45
N LEU A 106 23.92 -5.36 -2.80
CA LEU A 106 23.83 -6.74 -3.29
C LEU A 106 23.41 -7.74 -2.21
N ALA A 107 23.85 -7.54 -0.97
CA ALA A 107 23.45 -8.38 0.17
C ALA A 107 21.97 -8.16 0.52
N ASP A 108 21.52 -6.91 0.56
CA ASP A 108 20.14 -6.52 0.86
C ASP A 108 19.19 -7.08 -0.21
N ALA A 109 19.53 -6.93 -1.50
CA ALA A 109 18.72 -7.51 -2.59
C ALA A 109 18.59 -9.04 -2.48
N LYS A 110 19.66 -9.74 -2.08
CA LYS A 110 19.61 -11.19 -1.83
C LYS A 110 18.78 -11.53 -0.60
N ALA A 111 18.86 -10.73 0.46
CA ALA A 111 18.10 -10.93 1.68
C ALA A 111 16.59 -10.74 1.43
N GLU A 112 16.21 -9.69 0.69
CA GLU A 112 14.82 -9.45 0.26
C GLU A 112 14.29 -10.61 -0.60
N GLN A 113 15.10 -11.10 -1.55
CA GLN A 113 14.73 -12.26 -2.36
C GLN A 113 14.53 -13.51 -1.50
N ALA A 114 15.44 -13.80 -0.56
CA ALA A 114 15.29 -14.94 0.34
C ALA A 114 14.04 -14.82 1.24
N GLN A 115 13.76 -13.63 1.75
CA GLN A 115 12.57 -13.36 2.56
C GLN A 115 11.28 -13.58 1.77
N SER A 116 11.19 -13.12 0.51
CA SER A 116 10.00 -13.33 -0.31
C SER A 116 9.74 -14.82 -0.60
N VAL A 117 10.80 -15.60 -0.88
CA VAL A 117 10.69 -17.04 -1.10
C VAL A 117 10.22 -17.74 0.17
N GLN A 118 10.75 -17.33 1.33
CA GLN A 118 10.34 -17.88 2.61
C GLN A 118 8.88 -17.55 2.93
N ALA A 119 8.46 -16.30 2.73
CA ALA A 119 7.07 -15.88 2.93
C ALA A 119 6.08 -16.68 2.08
N VAL A 120 6.43 -16.99 0.82
CA VAL A 120 5.59 -17.85 -0.05
C VAL A 120 5.53 -19.29 0.46
N ARG A 121 6.63 -19.84 0.99
CA ARG A 121 6.65 -21.19 1.57
C ARG A 121 5.79 -21.25 2.83
N ASP A 122 5.94 -20.28 3.71
CA ASP A 122 5.18 -20.19 4.96
C ASP A 122 3.69 -20.01 4.68
N ALA A 123 3.32 -19.14 3.74
CA ALA A 123 1.93 -18.95 3.31
C ALA A 123 1.32 -20.24 2.74
N LYS A 124 2.08 -21.02 1.96
CA LYS A 124 1.62 -22.33 1.46
C LYS A 124 1.39 -23.33 2.59
N GLN A 125 2.31 -23.40 3.54
CA GLN A 125 2.17 -24.30 4.69
C GLN A 125 0.97 -23.92 5.56
N GLN A 126 0.79 -22.62 5.80
CA GLN A 126 -0.37 -22.11 6.53
C GLN A 126 -1.68 -22.40 5.80
N ALA A 127 -1.74 -22.21 4.48
CA ALA A 127 -2.94 -22.51 3.70
C ALA A 127 -3.34 -23.99 3.76
N LEU A 128 -2.35 -24.91 3.77
CA LEU A 128 -2.58 -26.35 3.94
C LEU A 128 -3.11 -26.66 5.35
N ALA A 129 -2.50 -26.08 6.39
CA ALA A 129 -2.96 -26.24 7.77
C ALA A 129 -4.40 -25.73 7.94
N ASP A 130 -4.70 -24.55 7.39
CA ASP A 130 -6.03 -23.95 7.42
C ASP A 130 -7.07 -24.81 6.67
N GLN A 131 -6.68 -25.43 5.55
CA GLN A 131 -7.55 -26.34 4.80
C GLN A 131 -7.91 -27.57 5.64
N GLN A 132 -6.93 -28.18 6.30
CA GLN A 132 -7.15 -29.34 7.17
C GLN A 132 -8.04 -28.97 8.37
N ALA A 133 -7.77 -27.83 9.01
CA ALA A 133 -8.59 -27.34 10.12
C ALA A 133 -10.05 -27.08 9.68
N ARG A 134 -10.26 -26.48 8.50
CA ARG A 134 -11.60 -26.28 7.93
C ARG A 134 -12.31 -27.61 7.64
N GLN A 135 -11.61 -28.57 7.06
CA GLN A 135 -12.18 -29.89 6.80
C GLN A 135 -12.60 -30.60 8.09
N ALA A 136 -11.73 -30.61 9.11
CA ALA A 136 -12.03 -31.21 10.41
C ALA A 136 -13.26 -30.55 11.05
N ARG A 137 -13.34 -29.21 10.99
CA ARG A 137 -14.51 -28.47 11.48
C ARG A 137 -15.79 -28.85 10.73
N LEU A 138 -15.76 -28.91 9.40
CA LEU A 138 -16.93 -29.25 8.59
C LEU A 138 -17.41 -30.69 8.84
N LEU A 139 -16.48 -31.63 9.05
CA LEU A 139 -16.83 -32.99 9.43
C LEU A 139 -17.53 -33.04 10.79
N ALA A 140 -16.98 -32.35 11.79
CA ALA A 140 -17.60 -32.25 13.12
C ALA A 140 -19.00 -31.60 13.06
N GLU A 141 -19.15 -30.52 12.29
CA GLU A 141 -20.46 -29.89 12.07
C GLU A 141 -21.45 -30.84 11.36
N ASN A 142 -20.97 -31.64 10.38
CA ASN A 142 -21.81 -32.62 9.71
C ASN A 142 -22.28 -33.74 10.64
N ASP A 143 -21.40 -34.21 11.53
CA ASP A 143 -21.73 -35.25 12.51
C ASP A 143 -22.81 -34.77 13.49
N VAL A 144 -22.69 -33.54 14.00
CA VAL A 144 -23.74 -32.91 14.83
C VAL A 144 -25.07 -32.82 14.08
N LEU A 145 -25.06 -32.40 12.80
CA LEU A 145 -26.28 -32.33 12.00
C LEU A 145 -26.88 -33.72 11.73
N ARG A 146 -26.07 -34.76 11.57
CA ARG A 146 -26.55 -36.14 11.41
C ARG A 146 -27.23 -36.63 12.68
N GLU A 147 -26.65 -36.36 13.84
CA GLU A 147 -27.22 -36.71 15.14
C GLU A 147 -28.57 -35.99 15.36
N GLN A 148 -28.63 -34.68 15.07
CA GLN A 148 -29.88 -33.92 15.13
C GLN A 148 -30.95 -34.51 14.19
N ASN A 149 -30.58 -34.82 12.94
CA ASN A 149 -31.51 -35.42 11.99
C ASN A 149 -31.98 -36.81 12.41
N ALA A 150 -31.13 -37.61 13.06
CA ALA A 150 -31.52 -38.89 13.63
C ALA A 150 -32.56 -38.70 14.75
N HIS A 151 -32.31 -37.77 15.67
CA HIS A 151 -33.28 -37.42 16.71
C HIS A 151 -34.64 -36.95 16.15
N TYR A 152 -34.63 -36.12 15.11
CA TYR A 152 -35.87 -35.69 14.45
C TYR A 152 -36.63 -36.86 13.82
N ARG A 153 -35.92 -37.79 13.16
CA ARG A 153 -36.53 -38.99 12.57
C ARG A 153 -37.13 -39.92 13.64
N ASP A 154 -36.41 -40.11 14.74
CA ASP A 154 -36.91 -40.93 15.85
C ASP A 154 -38.16 -40.31 16.49
N ALA A 155 -38.19 -38.98 16.66
CA ALA A 155 -39.37 -38.27 17.15
C ALA A 155 -40.59 -38.44 16.22
N LEU A 156 -40.39 -38.41 14.90
CA LEU A 156 -41.45 -38.64 13.91
C LEU A 156 -41.94 -40.10 13.87
N ASN A 157 -41.04 -41.05 14.11
CA ASN A 157 -41.36 -42.49 14.09
C ASN A 157 -41.97 -43.02 15.40
N ARG A 158 -42.05 -42.21 16.46
CA ARG A 158 -42.74 -42.60 17.70
C ARG A 158 -44.25 -42.69 17.45
N PRO A 159 -44.91 -43.83 17.75
CA PRO A 159 -46.35 -43.95 17.62
C PRO A 159 -47.03 -43.17 18.74
N GLY A 160 -47.31 -41.89 18.47
CA GLY A 160 -48.07 -40.99 19.33
C GLY A 160 -48.95 -40.12 18.45
N TYR A 161 -50.27 -40.23 18.66
CA TYR A 161 -51.38 -39.45 18.07
C TYR A 161 -50.99 -38.45 16.98
N ASN A 162 -51.45 -38.72 15.76
CA ASN A 162 -51.40 -37.86 14.57
C ASN A 162 -51.66 -36.37 14.87
N TYR A 163 -50.62 -35.63 15.26
CA TYR A 163 -50.62 -34.17 15.18
C TYR A 163 -49.71 -33.79 14.03
N VAL A 164 -50.31 -33.71 12.85
CA VAL A 164 -49.66 -33.10 11.68
C VAL A 164 -49.77 -31.59 11.88
N PRO A 165 -48.66 -30.86 12.04
CA PRO A 165 -48.73 -29.41 12.15
C PRO A 165 -49.30 -28.84 10.85
N ASN A 166 -50.32 -27.99 10.97
CA ASN A 166 -51.19 -27.48 9.89
C ASN A 166 -50.50 -26.64 8.79
N TYR A 167 -49.17 -26.64 8.69
CA TYR A 167 -48.42 -25.82 7.72
C TYR A 167 -48.25 -26.48 6.35
N TRP A 168 -48.46 -27.80 6.23
CA TRP A 168 -48.64 -28.46 4.94
C TRP A 168 -50.13 -28.55 4.66
N GLY A 169 -50.66 -27.55 3.94
CA GLY A 169 -52.08 -27.36 3.69
C GLY A 169 -52.85 -28.66 3.48
N ALA A 170 -53.82 -28.90 4.36
CA ALA A 170 -54.78 -29.98 4.23
C ALA A 170 -55.55 -29.82 2.91
N GLY A 171 -55.11 -30.55 1.89
CA GLY A 171 -55.83 -30.70 0.63
C GLY A 171 -57.18 -31.36 0.92
N ARG A 172 -58.27 -30.62 0.71
CA ARG A 172 -59.63 -31.16 0.76
C ARG A 172 -59.73 -32.33 -0.23
N GLN A 173 -60.00 -33.52 0.28
CA GLN A 173 -60.48 -34.62 -0.56
C GLN A 173 -61.92 -34.29 -1.01
N ARG A 174 -62.12 -34.01 -2.30
CA ARG A 174 -63.43 -34.14 -2.96
C ARG A 174 -63.29 -35.16 -4.08
N ARG A 175 -63.98 -36.30 -3.90
CA ARG A 175 -64.28 -37.29 -4.95
C ARG A 175 -65.37 -36.77 -5.88
N GLY A 176 -65.30 -37.20 -7.14
CA GLY A 176 -66.27 -37.01 -8.24
C GLY A 176 -65.83 -35.89 -9.20
N GLU A 177 -65.87 -35.99 -10.52
CA GLU A 177 -66.17 -37.06 -11.47
C GLU A 177 -65.83 -36.48 -12.86
N ARG A 178 -65.31 -37.30 -13.78
CA ARG A 178 -65.36 -37.24 -15.27
C ARG A 178 -65.06 -35.95 -16.06
N ASP A 179 -64.09 -36.12 -16.97
CA ASP A 179 -64.10 -35.84 -18.42
C ASP A 179 -64.24 -34.38 -18.90
N GLY A 180 -63.36 -34.00 -19.84
CA GLY A 180 -63.56 -32.83 -20.70
C GLY A 180 -62.33 -31.92 -20.82
N ASP A 181 -61.40 -32.35 -21.66
CA ASP A 181 -60.87 -31.59 -22.79
C ASP A 181 -60.68 -30.07 -22.62
N GLY A 182 -59.42 -29.66 -22.64
CA GLY A 182 -58.97 -28.63 -23.57
C GLY A 182 -59.47 -27.19 -23.36
N ARG A 183 -58.50 -26.35 -22.98
CA ARG A 183 -58.45 -24.88 -23.08
C ARG A 183 -58.97 -24.14 -21.85
N HIS A 184 -58.04 -23.83 -20.96
CA HIS A 184 -58.08 -22.58 -20.22
C HIS A 184 -56.73 -21.89 -20.35
N HIS A 185 -56.72 -20.84 -21.17
CA HIS A 185 -55.75 -19.77 -21.10
C HIS A 185 -55.82 -19.18 -19.69
N HIS A 186 -54.76 -19.34 -18.91
CA HIS A 186 -54.50 -18.49 -17.76
C HIS A 186 -53.09 -17.95 -17.89
N ASP A 187 -53.11 -16.66 -18.19
CA ASP A 187 -52.13 -15.62 -17.97
C ASP A 187 -50.90 -16.05 -17.17
N ARG A 188 -49.74 -15.65 -17.73
CA ARG A 188 -48.49 -15.55 -17.00
C ARG A 188 -48.70 -14.61 -15.83
N ASP A 189 -49.09 -15.15 -14.69
CA ASP A 189 -48.87 -14.48 -13.43
C ASP A 189 -47.37 -14.45 -13.20
N ASP A 190 -46.81 -13.26 -13.45
CA ASP A 190 -45.52 -12.81 -12.98
C ASP A 190 -45.41 -13.12 -11.48
N HIS A 191 -44.88 -14.30 -11.15
CA HIS A 191 -44.26 -14.53 -9.85
C HIS A 191 -42.97 -13.71 -9.82
N HIS A 192 -43.11 -12.40 -9.60
CA HIS A 192 -42.05 -11.57 -9.05
C HIS A 192 -41.69 -12.15 -7.68
N VAL A 193 -40.79 -13.13 -7.69
CA VAL A 193 -39.90 -13.40 -6.57
C VAL A 193 -39.22 -12.06 -6.30
N LYS A 194 -39.63 -11.36 -5.24
CA LYS A 194 -38.91 -10.17 -4.80
C LYS A 194 -37.43 -10.55 -4.69
N PRO A 195 -36.52 -9.84 -5.37
CA PRO A 195 -35.10 -10.11 -5.24
C PRO A 195 -34.76 -10.07 -3.74
N ILE A 196 -34.13 -11.12 -3.23
CA ILE A 196 -33.56 -11.09 -1.89
C ILE A 196 -32.50 -9.98 -1.92
N ASP A 197 -32.70 -8.92 -1.14
CA ASP A 197 -31.74 -7.83 -1.05
C ASP A 197 -30.37 -8.41 -0.69
N LYS A 198 -29.37 -8.09 -1.51
CA LYS A 198 -27.99 -8.54 -1.28
C LYS A 198 -27.54 -8.00 0.08
N PRO A 199 -26.83 -8.78 0.91
CA PRO A 199 -26.32 -8.28 2.18
C PRO A 199 -25.39 -7.10 1.91
N VAL A 200 -25.78 -5.91 2.39
CA VAL A 200 -24.96 -4.71 2.32
C VAL A 200 -23.91 -4.82 3.41
N PHE A 201 -22.65 -4.98 3.01
CA PHE A 201 -21.52 -4.97 3.92
C PHE A 201 -21.24 -3.52 4.32
N HIS A 202 -21.41 -3.17 5.59
CA HIS A 202 -20.99 -1.87 6.12
C HIS A 202 -19.54 -1.99 6.61
N PRO A 203 -18.54 -1.48 5.88
CA PRO A 203 -17.16 -1.54 6.33
C PRO A 203 -17.01 -0.66 7.57
N CYS A 204 -16.54 -1.24 8.67
CA CYS A 204 -16.24 -0.49 9.88
C CYS A 204 -15.05 0.44 9.62
N GLN A 205 -15.18 1.71 10.02
CA GLN A 205 -14.10 2.67 9.88
C GLN A 205 -13.19 2.63 11.10
N GLN A 206 -11.88 2.53 10.87
CA GLN A 206 -10.87 2.59 11.92
C GLN A 206 -10.59 4.07 12.26
N LEU A 207 -10.81 4.43 13.51
CA LEU A 207 -10.55 5.75 14.07
C LEU A 207 -9.15 5.79 14.71
N ALA A 208 -8.60 6.99 14.84
CA ALA A 208 -7.31 7.20 15.50
C ALA A 208 -7.32 6.60 16.93
N GLY A 209 -6.23 5.92 17.29
CA GLY A 209 -6.11 5.21 18.57
C GLY A 209 -6.67 3.78 18.57
N GLY A 210 -6.90 3.17 17.42
CA GLY A 210 -7.25 1.75 17.30
C GLY A 210 -8.73 1.41 17.59
N ARG A 211 -9.59 2.42 17.73
CA ARG A 211 -11.04 2.23 17.90
C ARG A 211 -11.70 2.01 16.55
N VAL A 212 -12.69 1.13 16.48
CA VAL A 212 -13.49 0.88 15.27
C VAL A 212 -14.95 1.29 15.50
N LYS A 213 -15.56 1.90 14.49
CA LYS A 213 -17.00 2.19 14.47
C LYS A 213 -17.66 1.40 13.35
N CYS A 214 -18.60 0.55 13.76
CA CYS A 214 -19.63 -0.09 12.97
C CYS A 214 -20.96 0.44 13.54
#